data_AF-A0A7W5MN30-F1
#
_entry.id   AF-A0A7W5MN30-F1
#
_cell.length_a   1.000
_cell.length_b   1.000
_cell.length_c   1.000
_cell.angle_alpha   90.00
_cell.angle_beta   90.00
_cell.angle_gamma   90.00
#
_symmetry.space_group_name_H-M   'P 1'
#
loop_
_entity.id
_entity.type
_entity.pdbx_description
1 polymer ?
#
loop_
_entity_poly.entity_id
_entity_poly.type
_entity_poly.pdbx_seq_one_letter_code
_entity_poly.pdbx_strand_id
1 'polypeptide(L)'
;MYVKLIREMVYLWRAVDHEGEMLESYVTRTRDKKAALAFMKKALKRHGSPEAITTDGLRSYGAALSELGTREKQEVGRWANNRVENSHLPFRRRERATLRFRQMRTLQKFASVHANVHNHINHERHLVDRQTYKQRRSAALAEWQALAS
;
A
#
# COMPACT_ATOMS: atom_id res chain seq x y z
N MET A 1 7.99 -4.20 2.17
CA MET A 1 7.79 -5.67 2.36
C MET A 1 8.36 -6.48 1.21
N TYR A 2 8.76 -7.73 1.42
CA TYR A 2 9.11 -8.68 0.34
C TYR A 2 7.90 -9.53 -0.12
N VAL A 3 7.83 -9.82 -1.42
CA VAL A 3 6.89 -10.76 -2.04
C VAL A 3 7.67 -11.80 -2.83
N LYS A 4 7.26 -13.07 -2.77
CA LYS A 4 7.90 -14.12 -3.56
C LYS A 4 7.28 -14.20 -4.95
N LEU A 5 8.12 -14.10 -5.97
CA LEU A 5 7.78 -14.24 -7.38
C LEU A 5 8.54 -15.46 -7.94
N ILE A 6 7.86 -16.60 -8.08
CA ILE A 6 8.47 -17.91 -8.36
C ILE A 6 9.64 -18.25 -7.40
N ARG A 7 10.87 -17.89 -7.79
CA ARG A 7 12.13 -18.14 -7.08
C ARG A 7 12.84 -16.85 -6.65
N GLU A 8 12.38 -15.68 -7.10
CA GLU A 8 12.94 -14.39 -6.73
C GLU A 8 12.10 -13.69 -5.65
N MET A 9 12.78 -12.92 -4.79
CA MET A 9 12.13 -12.03 -3.83
C MET A 9 12.12 -10.63 -4.40
N VAL A 10 10.93 -10.04 -4.48
CA VAL A 10 10.70 -8.68 -4.99
C VAL A 10 10.14 -7.80 -3.88
N TYR A 11 10.17 -6.49 -4.05
CA TYR A 11 9.80 -5.50 -3.05
C TYR A 11 8.42 -4.91 -3.35
N LEU A 12 7.51 -4.97 -2.39
CA LEU A 12 6.25 -4.25 -2.40
C LEU A 12 6.38 -2.96 -1.60
N TRP A 13 6.12 -1.85 -2.27
CA TRP A 13 5.99 -0.50 -1.75
C TRP A 13 4.52 -0.19 -1.54
N ARG A 14 4.18 0.46 -0.43
CA ARG A 14 2.81 0.89 -0.13
C ARG A 14 2.82 2.24 0.54
N ALA A 15 1.83 3.05 0.19
CA ALA A 15 1.53 4.32 0.83
C ALA A 15 0.16 4.16 1.49
N VAL A 16 0.08 4.58 2.73
CA VAL A 16 -1.13 4.53 3.54
C VAL A 16 -1.26 5.89 4.21
N ASP A 17 -2.45 6.45 4.22
CA ASP A 17 -2.70 7.73 4.87
C ASP A 17 -2.88 7.58 6.39
N HIS A 18 -3.31 8.67 7.03
CA HIS A 18 -3.54 8.71 8.47
C HIS A 18 -4.81 7.95 8.92
N GLU A 19 -5.77 7.72 8.03
CA GLU A 19 -7.00 6.96 8.26
C GLU A 19 -6.82 5.47 7.96
N GLY A 20 -5.66 5.06 7.44
CA GLY A 20 -5.41 3.66 7.08
C GLY A 20 -5.91 3.30 5.68
N GLU A 21 -6.30 4.28 4.88
CA GLU A 21 -6.61 4.09 3.47
C GLU A 21 -5.32 3.84 2.68
N MET A 22 -5.37 2.84 1.80
CA MET A 22 -4.27 2.52 0.93
C MET A 22 -4.24 3.41 -0.30
N LEU A 23 -3.28 4.33 -0.34
CA LEU A 23 -3.15 5.34 -1.39
C LEU A 23 -2.49 4.82 -2.67
N GLU A 24 -1.40 4.05 -2.52
CA GLU A 24 -0.61 3.56 -3.66
C GLU A 24 0.08 2.25 -3.32
N SER A 25 0.28 1.39 -4.33
CA SER A 25 0.87 0.07 -4.16
C SER A 25 1.65 -0.34 -5.41
N TYR A 26 2.96 -0.56 -5.25
CA TYR A 26 3.88 -0.76 -6.38
C TYR A 26 4.90 -1.86 -6.09
N VAL A 27 5.31 -2.61 -7.11
CA VAL A 27 6.26 -3.72 -6.96
C VAL A 27 7.50 -3.48 -7.80
N THR A 28 8.68 -3.69 -7.21
CA THR A 28 9.97 -3.56 -7.89
C THR A 28 10.90 -4.72 -7.55
N ARG A 29 11.88 -4.97 -8.41
CA ARG A 29 12.94 -5.96 -8.12
C ARG A 29 13.97 -5.45 -7.13
N THR A 30 14.20 -4.13 -7.06
CA THR A 30 15.20 -3.50 -6.20
C THR A 30 14.56 -2.54 -5.22
N ARG A 31 15.24 -2.28 -4.09
CA ARG A 31 14.86 -1.29 -3.08
C ARG A 31 15.83 -0.11 -3.04
N ASP A 32 16.24 0.33 -4.23
CA ASP A 32 17.19 1.42 -4.42
C ASP A 32 16.52 2.81 -4.39
N LYS A 33 17.34 3.86 -4.47
CA LYS A 33 16.89 5.25 -4.55
C LYS A 33 15.92 5.49 -5.71
N LYS A 34 16.19 4.90 -6.89
CA LYS A 34 15.39 5.11 -8.11
C LYS A 34 13.98 4.55 -7.93
N ALA A 35 13.86 3.35 -7.37
CA ALA A 35 12.58 2.72 -7.05
C ALA A 35 11.81 3.54 -6.00
N ALA A 36 12.48 3.97 -4.93
CA ALA A 36 11.87 4.81 -3.89
C ALA A 36 11.35 6.14 -4.45
N LEU A 37 12.17 6.81 -5.28
CA LEU A 37 11.83 8.08 -5.92
C LEU A 37 10.64 7.94 -6.87
N ALA A 38 10.64 6.92 -7.72
CA ALA A 38 9.54 6.67 -8.65
C ALA A 38 8.23 6.42 -7.90
N PHE A 39 8.29 5.63 -6.83
CA PHE A 39 7.14 5.36 -5.97
C PHE A 39 6.62 6.65 -5.30
N MET A 40 7.49 7.44 -4.69
CA MET A 40 7.11 8.69 -4.01
C MET A 40 6.56 9.73 -5.00
N LYS A 41 7.19 9.91 -6.17
CA LYS A 41 6.66 10.81 -7.22
C LYS A 41 5.24 10.41 -7.63
N LYS A 42 4.99 9.10 -7.79
CA LYS A 42 3.66 8.60 -8.14
C LYS A 42 2.63 8.89 -7.05
N ALA A 43 2.96 8.62 -5.78
CA ALA A 43 2.09 8.86 -4.65
C ALA A 43 1.77 10.37 -4.49
N LEU A 44 2.81 11.21 -4.47
CA LEU A 44 2.69 12.66 -4.30
C LEU A 44 1.94 13.33 -5.46
N LYS A 45 2.17 12.87 -6.70
CA LYS A 45 1.45 13.40 -7.86
C LYS A 45 -0.06 13.15 -7.77
N ARG A 46 -0.46 12.00 -7.22
CA ARG A 46 -1.88 11.59 -7.17
C ARG A 46 -2.60 12.16 -5.94
N HIS A 47 -1.93 12.21 -4.80
CA HIS A 47 -2.55 12.50 -3.51
C HIS A 47 -2.10 13.83 -2.89
N GLY A 48 -1.24 14.58 -3.59
CA GLY A 48 -0.69 15.84 -3.10
C GLY A 48 0.50 15.66 -2.15
N SER A 49 0.97 16.80 -1.61
CA SER A 49 2.07 16.82 -0.65
C SER A 49 1.50 16.65 0.77
N PRO A 50 1.89 15.60 1.52
CA PRO A 50 1.47 15.45 2.91
C PRO A 50 2.23 16.42 3.83
N GLU A 51 1.73 16.57 5.05
CA GLU A 51 2.42 17.29 6.12
C GLU A 51 3.66 16.53 6.60
N ALA A 52 3.52 15.23 6.87
CA ALA A 52 4.59 14.33 7.30
C ALA A 52 4.63 13.03 6.47
N ILE A 53 5.82 12.46 6.30
CA ILE A 53 6.06 11.19 5.59
C ILE A 53 6.79 10.23 6.51
N THR A 54 6.05 9.27 7.06
CA THR A 54 6.62 8.22 7.92
C THR A 54 7.24 7.09 7.09
N THR A 55 8.50 6.74 7.37
CA THR A 55 9.22 5.64 6.67
C THR A 55 10.02 4.75 7.64
N ASP A 56 10.44 3.57 7.19
CA ASP A 56 11.18 2.57 7.99
C ASP A 56 12.70 2.85 8.11
N GLY A 57 13.13 4.11 7.95
CA GLY A 57 14.52 4.54 8.15
C GLY A 57 15.52 4.06 7.08
N LEU A 58 15.09 3.39 6.02
CA LEU A 58 15.99 2.96 4.95
C LEU A 58 16.64 4.15 4.22
N ARG A 59 17.94 4.02 3.92
CA ARG A 59 18.72 5.06 3.23
C ARG A 59 18.15 5.47 1.86
N SER A 60 17.49 4.54 1.15
CA SER A 60 16.89 4.82 -0.17
C SER A 60 15.72 5.80 -0.08
N TYR A 61 14.91 5.75 0.98
CA TYR A 61 13.87 6.76 1.22
C TYR A 61 14.51 8.12 1.44
N GLY A 62 15.55 8.19 2.27
CA GLY A 62 16.15 9.46 2.58
C GLY A 62 16.81 10.13 1.37
N ALA A 63 17.55 9.36 0.58
CA ALA A 63 18.14 9.87 -0.65
C ALA A 63 17.10 10.35 -1.67
N ALA A 64 15.95 9.69 -1.74
CA ALA A 64 14.88 10.08 -2.65
C ALA A 64 14.08 11.29 -2.12
N LEU A 65 13.84 11.40 -0.81
CA LEU A 65 13.20 12.58 -0.20
C LEU A 65 14.08 13.84 -0.32
N SER A 66 15.39 13.70 -0.18
CA SER A 66 16.33 14.81 -0.45
C SER A 66 16.24 15.29 -1.90
N GLU A 67 16.08 14.38 -2.86
CA GLU A 67 15.91 14.76 -4.27
C GLU A 67 14.55 15.42 -4.55
N LEU A 68 13.52 15.06 -3.77
CA LEU A 68 12.19 15.69 -3.86
C LEU A 68 12.10 17.03 -3.13
N GLY A 69 13.14 17.41 -2.37
CA GLY A 69 13.10 18.62 -1.53
C GLY A 69 12.08 18.52 -0.38
N THR A 70 11.79 17.31 0.08
CA THR A 70 10.82 17.04 1.18
C THR A 70 11.46 16.23 2.31
N ARG A 71 12.76 16.46 2.55
CA ARG A 71 13.55 15.69 3.52
C ARG A 71 13.14 16.00 4.95
N GLU A 72 12.81 17.26 5.20
CA GLU A 72 12.33 17.83 6.44
C GLU A 72 10.99 17.26 6.90
N LYS A 73 10.17 16.78 5.95
CA LYS A 73 8.90 16.10 6.25
C LYS A 73 9.07 14.64 6.67
N GLN A 74 10.28 14.09 6.62
CA GLN A 74 10.48 12.69 6.95
C GLN A 74 10.38 12.47 8.46
N GLU A 75 9.50 11.56 8.85
CA GLU A 75 9.47 11.03 10.20
C GLU A 75 9.98 9.59 10.20
N VAL A 76 10.86 9.31 11.16
CA VAL A 76 11.34 7.96 11.44
C VAL A 76 11.17 7.75 12.94
N GLY A 77 10.31 6.81 13.31
CA GLY A 77 10.00 6.54 14.70
C GLY A 77 9.82 5.06 14.93
N ARG A 78 10.19 4.61 16.13
CA ARG A 78 9.87 3.25 16.58
C ARG A 78 8.34 3.11 16.57
N TRP A 79 7.83 2.12 15.84
CA TRP A 79 6.39 1.86 15.66
C TRP A 79 5.60 2.85 14.81
N ALA A 80 6.22 3.94 14.33
CA ALA A 80 5.52 4.94 13.51
C ALA A 80 5.03 4.33 12.17
N ASN A 81 5.77 3.37 11.61
CA ASN A 81 5.41 2.66 10.39
C ASN A 81 4.43 1.49 10.59
N ASN A 82 3.92 1.24 11.81
CA ASN A 82 3.05 0.11 12.11
C ASN A 82 1.81 0.05 11.21
N ARG A 83 1.26 1.22 10.82
CA ARG A 83 0.11 1.30 9.93
C ARG A 83 0.42 0.71 8.55
N VAL A 84 1.56 1.09 7.97
CA VAL A 84 2.04 0.54 6.69
C VAL A 84 2.35 -0.95 6.84
N GLU A 85 2.98 -1.36 7.95
CA GLU A 85 3.29 -2.78 8.20
C GLU A 85 2.04 -3.65 8.34
N ASN A 86 1.00 -3.16 9.01
CA ASN A 86 -0.28 -3.85 9.12
C ASN A 86 -1.02 -3.91 7.78
N SER A 87 -0.88 -2.88 6.94
CA SER A 87 -1.47 -2.85 5.59
C SER A 87 -0.95 -3.98 4.68
N HIS A 88 0.20 -4.56 5.00
CA HIS A 88 0.74 -5.71 4.28
C HIS A 88 0.03 -7.03 4.60
N LEU A 89 -0.63 -7.15 5.75
CA LEU A 89 -1.23 -8.42 6.21
C LEU A 89 -2.34 -8.93 5.28
N PRO A 90 -3.33 -8.12 4.84
CA PRO A 90 -4.38 -8.58 3.93
C PRO A 90 -3.83 -9.04 2.58
N PHE A 91 -2.84 -8.30 2.05
CA PHE A 91 -2.15 -8.65 0.81
C PHE A 91 -1.43 -10.00 0.95
N ARG A 92 -0.68 -10.21 2.04
CA ARG A 92 0.02 -11.47 2.30
C ARG A 92 -0.94 -12.66 2.40
N ARG A 93 -2.11 -12.48 3.03
CA ARG A 93 -3.12 -13.55 3.10
C ARG A 93 -3.59 -13.95 1.71
N ARG A 94 -3.88 -12.98 0.84
CA ARG A 94 -4.32 -13.26 -0.53
C ARG A 94 -3.21 -13.85 -1.40
N GLU A 95 -1.99 -13.30 -1.33
CA GLU A 95 -0.84 -13.82 -2.08
C GLU A 95 -0.54 -15.30 -1.76
N ARG A 96 -0.65 -15.69 -0.49
CA ARG A 96 -0.50 -17.09 -0.08
C ARG A 96 -1.64 -17.97 -0.58
N ALA A 97 -2.88 -17.48 -0.52
CA ALA A 97 -4.05 -18.21 -1.01
C ALA A 97 -4.01 -18.44 -2.53
N THR A 98 -3.39 -17.54 -3.29
CA THR A 98 -3.25 -17.66 -4.76
C THR A 98 -2.02 -18.48 -5.21
N LEU A 99 -1.42 -19.28 -4.31
CA LEU A 99 -0.22 -20.10 -4.59
C LEU A 99 0.96 -19.32 -5.19
N ARG A 100 1.09 -18.03 -4.81
CA ARG A 100 2.12 -17.08 -5.26
C ARG A 100 2.06 -16.73 -6.75
N PHE A 101 2.69 -15.62 -7.10
CA PHE A 101 2.70 -15.13 -8.47
C PHE A 101 3.83 -15.76 -9.29
N ARG A 102 3.54 -15.98 -10.59
CA ARG A 102 4.53 -16.46 -11.57
C ARG A 102 5.16 -15.36 -12.42
N GLN A 103 4.48 -14.23 -12.61
CA GLN A 103 4.92 -13.16 -13.49
C GLN A 103 4.81 -11.80 -12.80
N MET A 104 5.82 -10.94 -12.99
CA MET A 104 5.85 -9.59 -12.41
C MET A 104 4.62 -8.78 -12.82
N ARG A 105 4.22 -8.85 -14.10
CA ARG A 105 3.03 -8.13 -14.61
C ARG A 105 1.75 -8.47 -13.83
N THR A 106 1.57 -9.75 -13.48
CA THR A 106 0.37 -10.21 -12.77
C THR A 106 0.40 -9.79 -11.31
N LEU A 107 1.58 -9.87 -10.67
CA LEU A 107 1.79 -9.37 -9.32
C LEU A 107 1.56 -7.85 -9.25
N GLN A 108 2.05 -7.10 -10.23
CA GLN A 108 1.87 -5.65 -10.30
C GLN A 108 0.40 -5.27 -10.48
N LYS A 109 -0.32 -5.93 -11.39
CA LYS A 109 -1.78 -5.75 -11.58
C LYS A 109 -2.56 -6.09 -10.31
N PHE A 110 -2.20 -7.20 -9.66
CA PHE A 110 -2.80 -7.59 -8.40
C PHE A 110 -2.56 -6.54 -7.31
N ALA A 111 -1.33 -6.06 -7.16
CA ALA A 111 -0.98 -5.05 -6.16
C ALA A 111 -1.74 -3.73 -6.36
N SER A 112 -1.94 -3.29 -7.61
CA SER A 112 -2.70 -2.07 -7.90
C SER A 112 -4.20 -2.22 -7.64
N VAL A 113 -4.80 -3.36 -8.00
CA VAL A 113 -6.26 -3.58 -7.82
C VAL A 113 -6.60 -3.93 -6.37
N HIS A 114 -5.77 -4.73 -5.71
CA HIS A 114 -6.01 -5.17 -4.33
C HIS A 114 -6.15 -3.98 -3.37
N ALA A 115 -5.41 -2.89 -3.59
CA ALA A 115 -5.52 -1.68 -2.77
C ALA A 115 -6.94 -1.11 -2.80
N ASN A 116 -7.46 -0.83 -4.00
CA ASN A 116 -8.79 -0.26 -4.19
C ASN A 116 -9.89 -1.18 -3.62
N VAL A 117 -9.81 -2.48 -3.90
CA VAL A 117 -10.78 -3.46 -3.38
C VAL A 117 -10.73 -3.52 -1.85
N HIS A 118 -9.52 -3.43 -1.27
CA HIS A 118 -9.37 -3.43 0.18
C HIS A 118 -10.00 -2.19 0.82
N ASN A 119 -9.78 -1.00 0.25
CA ASN A 119 -10.35 0.26 0.74
C ASN A 119 -11.89 0.21 0.66
N HIS A 120 -12.45 -0.21 -0.48
CA HIS A 120 -13.91 -0.30 -0.68
C HIS A 120 -14.60 -1.20 0.36
N ILE A 121 -14.02 -2.38 0.62
CA ILE A 121 -14.63 -3.37 1.51
C ILE A 121 -14.39 -3.06 3.00
N ASN A 122 -13.27 -2.41 3.34
CA ASN A 122 -12.85 -2.19 4.74
C ASN A 122 -12.87 -0.71 5.15
N HIS A 123 -13.62 0.12 4.42
CA HIS A 123 -13.69 1.56 4.62
C HIS A 123 -13.96 1.93 6.08
N GLU A 124 -13.10 2.77 6.67
CA GLU A 124 -13.26 3.34 8.02
C GLU A 124 -13.58 2.34 9.14
N ARG A 125 -13.20 1.05 9.01
CA ARG A 125 -13.54 0.01 10.00
C ARG A 125 -13.24 0.39 11.46
N HIS A 126 -12.22 1.23 11.67
CA HIS A 126 -11.74 1.64 12.98
C HIS A 126 -12.45 2.88 13.54
N LEU A 127 -13.28 3.57 12.74
CA LEU A 127 -14.04 4.77 13.13
C LEU A 127 -15.52 4.47 13.40
N VAL A 128 -16.03 3.33 12.92
CA VAL A 128 -17.45 2.97 13.04
C VAL A 128 -17.67 1.75 13.93
N ASP A 129 -18.86 1.69 14.53
CA ASP A 129 -19.27 0.52 15.29
C ASP A 129 -19.45 -0.72 14.39
N ARG A 130 -19.53 -1.89 15.02
CA ARG A 130 -19.58 -3.17 14.32
C ARG A 130 -20.81 -3.32 13.42
N GLN A 131 -21.95 -2.77 13.81
CA GLN A 131 -23.20 -2.89 13.05
C GLN A 131 -23.16 -2.01 11.81
N THR A 132 -22.75 -0.75 11.96
CA THR A 132 -22.54 0.18 10.84
C THR A 132 -21.51 -0.39 9.85
N TYR A 133 -20.40 -0.94 10.34
CA TYR A 133 -19.41 -1.60 9.49
C TYR A 133 -20.00 -2.77 8.69
N LYS A 134 -20.82 -3.63 9.32
CA LYS A 134 -21.48 -4.75 8.62
C LYS A 134 -22.40 -4.26 7.51
N GLN A 135 -23.18 -3.21 7.77
CA GLN A 135 -24.08 -2.62 6.78
C GLN A 135 -23.31 -2.04 5.59
N ARG A 136 -22.29 -1.20 5.86
CA ARG A 136 -21.42 -0.64 4.82
C ARG A 136 -20.74 -1.73 3.99
N ARG A 137 -20.22 -2.78 4.64
CA ARG A 137 -19.58 -3.91 3.95
C ARG A 137 -20.56 -4.68 3.08
N SER A 138 -21.81 -4.89 3.52
CA SER A 138 -22.83 -5.55 2.72
C SER A 138 -23.22 -4.71 1.50
N ALA A 139 -23.37 -3.40 1.66
CA ALA A 139 -23.63 -2.48 0.55
C ALA A 139 -22.48 -2.48 -0.47
N ALA A 140 -21.23 -2.33 -0.01
CA ALA A 140 -20.04 -2.38 -0.85
C ALA A 140 -19.92 -3.70 -1.65
N LEU A 141 -20.32 -4.83 -1.04
CA LEU A 141 -20.35 -6.13 -1.73
C LEU A 141 -21.45 -6.19 -2.80
N ALA A 142 -22.64 -5.66 -2.53
CA ALA A 142 -23.74 -5.63 -3.48
C ALA A 142 -23.42 -4.75 -4.69
N GLU A 143 -22.85 -3.56 -4.47
CA GLU A 143 -22.35 -2.68 -5.53
C GLU A 143 -21.30 -3.38 -6.40
N TRP A 144 -20.35 -4.07 -5.77
CA TRP A 144 -19.34 -4.83 -6.49
C TRP A 144 -19.95 -5.95 -7.36
N GLN A 145 -20.94 -6.66 -6.83
CA GLN A 145 -21.64 -7.71 -7.58
C GLN A 145 -22.39 -7.14 -8.79
N ALA A 146 -23.04 -5.99 -8.65
CA ALA A 146 -23.75 -5.32 -9.73
C ALA A 146 -22.81 -4.80 -10.84
N LEU A 147 -21.57 -4.43 -10.51
CA LEU A 147 -20.57 -4.01 -11.50
C LEU A 147 -19.87 -5.18 -12.19
N ALA A 148 -19.90 -6.37 -11.58
CA ALA A 148 -19.22 -7.56 -12.08
C ALA A 148 -20.12 -8.51 -12.90
N SER A 149 -21.43 -8.25 -12.92
CA SER A 149 -22.42 -8.91 -13.77
C SER A 149 -22.44 -8.32 -15.17
#